data_AF-A0A812NWY4-F1
#
_entry.id   AF-A0A812NWY4-F1
#
_cell.length_a   1.000
_cell.length_b   1.000
_cell.length_c   1.000
_cell.angle_alpha   90.00
_cell.angle_beta   90.00
_cell.angle_gamma   90.00
#
_symmetry.space_group_name_H-M   'P 1'
#
loop_
_entity.id
_entity.type
_entity.pdbx_description
1 polymer ?
#
loop_
_entity_poly.entity_id
_entity_poly.type
_entity_poly.pdbx_seq_one_letter_code
_entity_poly.pdbx_strand_id
1 'polypeptide(L)'
;MKRLWAFFSLFSAVAEGSVSFLTLGDWGGYALGSFHQTTVTAVAQQMAKTATQTGASFVVNTGDNFYYCGITGTADHQVAEDFTNVYSNKSLKVPWYSVLGNHEYGYDVEAQCQLSSVLSNWVMDSRYFSKRVAVGSGHFISFIFLDTSPCVAAYRADDQSHWDPCGSDFPTCEPIVEGPCRFHENILSQNCTTQFEWFKAELAKVPASDWLIVVGHHPADEMDVEDFVSPMVQHGFDLYLNGHTHLLNHYTINGGGAYVTSGAGAMVRTKDQEDEESHLVGKGSKKVQLVWEEKVAGFTLHTFSPDFKELKTDYVSYTGGILHSFNVTRGSGPSPSPPSPPSPPSQGSCSKYGCGRYDPSHSCQCNSFCKEHADCCSDYSKSCAGPSRGSCKEFGCGRFNPKQSCQCNSYCKEHKDCCPDYDTTCGGIETAANSAHSEQDVGELRLNGIHAISVPVLRRQMQSATVARTNLRPHIDTSEALLRSIECVKSLAAPGMGAYVIGHFWGCLDGCCELTTIFLNNLYLLNDVEIDGRRLKEFFPRWVVAANGIILWLGFIAFRLALFPTWLYMFYKDMEEAPSKSLAVITDLERYLYPGVNLVLLLLSIAWFVPLTRGMVKSVKAVGKVEAKDAKQN
;
A
#
# COMPACT_ATOMS: atom_id res chain seq x y z
N MET A 1 52.48 -30.71 -32.08
CA MET A 1 51.87 -29.62 -31.30
C MET A 1 51.40 -28.53 -32.26
N LYS A 2 50.20 -27.96 -32.01
CA LYS A 2 49.56 -26.84 -32.71
C LYS A 2 48.82 -27.15 -34.03
N ARG A 3 47.64 -27.77 -33.89
CA ARG A 3 46.47 -27.52 -34.74
C ARG A 3 45.60 -26.43 -34.06
N LEU A 4 44.75 -25.79 -34.86
CA LEU A 4 43.71 -24.78 -34.51
C LEU A 4 44.22 -23.35 -34.23
N TRP A 5 44.23 -22.51 -35.26
CA TRP A 5 43.92 -21.06 -35.17
C TRP A 5 43.23 -20.65 -36.48
N ALA A 6 41.96 -20.98 -36.60
CA ALA A 6 41.05 -20.42 -37.60
C ALA A 6 39.63 -20.87 -37.26
N PHE A 7 38.96 -20.25 -36.29
CA PHE A 7 37.50 -20.20 -36.20
C PHE A 7 37.09 -19.15 -35.15
N PHE A 8 36.10 -18.33 -35.51
CA PHE A 8 35.44 -17.24 -34.75
C PHE A 8 36.12 -15.85 -34.70
N SER A 9 36.10 -15.15 -35.85
CA SER A 9 35.67 -13.75 -35.85
C SER A 9 34.31 -13.66 -36.55
N LEU A 10 33.26 -14.07 -35.85
CA LEU A 10 31.97 -13.39 -36.01
C LEU A 10 32.02 -12.20 -35.05
N PHE A 11 32.50 -11.05 -35.52
CA PHE A 11 31.98 -9.81 -34.99
C PHE A 11 30.52 -9.78 -35.47
N SER A 12 29.61 -10.28 -34.64
CA SER A 12 28.23 -9.80 -34.73
C SER A 12 28.32 -8.30 -34.52
N ALA A 13 28.03 -7.53 -35.56
CA ALA A 13 27.55 -6.18 -35.38
C ALA A 13 26.37 -6.28 -34.42
N VAL A 14 26.61 -5.95 -33.14
CA VAL A 14 25.54 -5.64 -32.22
C VAL A 14 24.86 -4.45 -32.90
N ALA A 15 23.67 -4.67 -33.43
CA ALA A 15 22.79 -3.54 -33.71
C ALA A 15 22.75 -2.75 -32.39
N GLU A 16 23.22 -1.50 -32.41
CA GLU A 16 23.18 -0.60 -31.25
C GLU A 16 21.70 -0.41 -30.87
N GLY A 17 21.19 -1.33 -30.06
CA GLY A 17 19.89 -1.20 -29.43
C GLY A 17 19.96 -0.01 -28.48
N SER A 18 18.94 0.84 -28.49
CA SER A 18 18.81 1.91 -27.50
C SER A 18 18.82 1.30 -26.11
N VAL A 19 19.63 1.84 -25.20
CA VAL A 19 19.62 1.42 -23.81
C VAL A 19 18.42 2.03 -23.11
N SER A 20 17.68 1.18 -22.39
CA SER A 20 16.49 1.58 -21.65
C SER A 20 16.57 1.13 -20.19
N PHE A 21 15.83 1.82 -19.33
CA PHE A 21 15.59 1.43 -17.94
C PHE A 21 14.16 1.76 -17.52
N LEU A 22 13.69 1.13 -16.46
CA LEU A 22 12.36 1.39 -15.90
C LEU A 22 12.48 2.13 -14.57
N THR A 23 11.45 2.89 -14.21
CA THR A 23 11.29 3.45 -12.86
C THR A 23 9.93 3.06 -12.29
N LEU A 24 9.90 2.65 -11.02
CA LEU A 24 8.69 2.22 -10.30
C LEU A 24 8.80 2.62 -8.82
N GLY A 25 7.74 3.17 -8.23
CA GLY A 25 7.59 3.43 -6.81
C GLY A 25 6.29 2.88 -6.25
N ASP A 26 6.19 2.84 -4.93
CA ASP A 26 4.94 2.63 -4.20
C ASP A 26 4.30 1.29 -4.59
N TRP A 27 5.13 0.25 -4.64
CA TRP A 27 4.80 -1.05 -5.26
C TRP A 27 4.66 -2.20 -4.26
N GLY A 28 5.04 -1.98 -2.99
CA GLY A 28 5.07 -2.99 -1.93
C GLY A 28 3.73 -3.45 -1.38
N GLY A 29 2.70 -3.59 -2.22
CA GLY A 29 1.32 -3.79 -1.78
C GLY A 29 0.74 -5.18 -2.05
N TYR A 30 1.52 -6.14 -2.54
CA TYR A 30 1.03 -7.49 -2.81
C TYR A 30 0.60 -8.21 -1.53
N ALA A 31 1.40 -8.11 -0.45
CA ALA A 31 1.11 -8.71 0.85
C ALA A 31 -0.16 -8.15 1.51
N LEU A 32 -0.57 -6.93 1.15
CA LEU A 32 -1.83 -6.32 1.61
C LEU A 32 -3.08 -7.03 1.06
N GLY A 33 -2.93 -7.80 -0.02
CA GLY A 33 -4.03 -8.50 -0.68
C GLY A 33 -5.01 -7.57 -1.42
N SER A 34 -6.25 -8.05 -1.62
CA SER A 34 -7.35 -7.28 -2.22
C SER A 34 -6.99 -6.65 -3.58
N PHE A 35 -7.40 -5.40 -3.81
CA PHE A 35 -7.12 -4.67 -5.06
C PHE A 35 -5.62 -4.36 -5.24
N HIS A 36 -4.84 -4.24 -4.16
CA HIS A 36 -3.41 -3.99 -4.24
C HIS A 36 -2.69 -5.16 -4.93
N GLN A 37 -2.97 -6.39 -4.52
CA GLN A 37 -2.44 -7.60 -5.16
C GLN A 37 -2.77 -7.64 -6.66
N THR A 38 -4.00 -7.28 -7.03
CA THR A 38 -4.43 -7.27 -8.44
C THR A 38 -3.68 -6.19 -9.24
N THR A 39 -3.52 -4.99 -8.66
CA THR A 39 -2.78 -3.87 -9.26
C THR A 39 -1.31 -4.20 -9.46
N VAL A 40 -0.63 -4.65 -8.40
CA VAL A 40 0.79 -5.03 -8.43
C VAL A 40 1.02 -6.12 -9.48
N THR A 41 0.14 -7.13 -9.54
CA THR A 41 0.23 -8.20 -10.54
C THR A 41 0.14 -7.65 -11.96
N ALA A 42 -0.81 -6.75 -12.23
CA ALA A 42 -0.99 -6.18 -13.57
C ALA A 42 0.19 -5.29 -13.98
N VAL A 43 0.66 -4.44 -13.07
CA VAL A 43 1.85 -3.58 -13.28
C VAL A 43 3.08 -4.44 -13.54
N ALA A 44 3.36 -5.44 -12.70
CA ALA A 44 4.51 -6.32 -12.84
C ALA A 44 4.51 -7.10 -14.17
N GLN A 45 3.34 -7.60 -14.61
CA GLN A 45 3.20 -8.26 -15.91
C GLN A 45 3.51 -7.32 -17.07
N GLN A 46 3.01 -6.09 -17.02
CA GLN A 46 3.25 -5.11 -18.07
C GLN A 46 4.69 -4.58 -18.06
N MET A 47 5.31 -4.41 -16.89
CA MET A 47 6.74 -4.14 -16.76
C MET A 47 7.57 -5.25 -17.40
N ALA A 48 7.26 -6.52 -17.11
CA ALA A 48 7.99 -7.66 -17.67
C ALA A 48 7.91 -7.70 -19.20
N LYS A 49 6.74 -7.41 -19.77
CA LYS A 49 6.53 -7.28 -21.23
C LYS A 49 7.36 -6.12 -21.80
N THR A 50 7.30 -4.96 -21.16
CA THR A 50 8.02 -3.76 -21.60
C THR A 50 9.53 -3.95 -21.54
N ALA A 51 10.05 -4.51 -20.44
CA ALA A 51 11.46 -4.85 -20.28
C ALA A 51 11.94 -5.86 -21.34
N THR A 52 11.11 -6.87 -21.68
CA THR A 52 11.42 -7.84 -22.74
C THR A 52 11.53 -7.17 -24.11
N GLN A 53 10.64 -6.22 -24.40
CA GLN A 53 10.59 -5.53 -25.70
C GLN A 53 11.71 -4.50 -25.87
N THR A 54 12.09 -3.83 -24.79
CA THR A 54 13.04 -2.71 -24.82
C THR A 54 14.45 -3.12 -24.44
N GLY A 55 14.65 -4.28 -23.83
CA GLY A 55 15.93 -4.67 -23.27
C GLY A 55 16.31 -3.82 -22.05
N ALA A 56 15.33 -3.45 -21.22
CA ALA A 56 15.55 -2.65 -20.02
C ALA A 56 16.67 -3.27 -19.17
N SER A 57 17.72 -2.49 -18.91
CA SER A 57 18.98 -3.00 -18.34
C SER A 57 19.01 -2.97 -16.81
N PHE A 58 18.13 -2.19 -16.19
CA PHE A 58 17.95 -2.08 -14.74
C PHE A 58 16.60 -1.40 -14.43
N VAL A 59 16.23 -1.42 -13.15
CA VAL A 59 15.08 -0.72 -12.60
C VAL A 59 15.56 0.29 -11.56
N VAL A 60 15.01 1.51 -11.57
CA VAL A 60 15.15 2.50 -10.51
C VAL A 60 13.89 2.44 -9.66
N ASN A 61 14.06 2.19 -8.37
CA ASN A 61 12.97 2.06 -7.42
C ASN A 61 12.91 3.30 -6.53
N THR A 62 11.75 3.98 -6.51
CA THR A 62 11.53 5.26 -5.82
C THR A 62 10.88 5.12 -4.43
N GLY A 63 10.97 3.96 -3.78
CA GLY A 63 10.59 3.78 -2.37
C GLY A 63 9.16 3.27 -2.16
N ASP A 64 8.79 3.13 -0.88
CA ASP A 64 7.59 2.41 -0.41
C ASP A 64 7.56 0.98 -0.97
N ASN A 65 8.59 0.25 -0.56
CA ASN A 65 8.96 -1.06 -1.06
C ASN A 65 8.15 -2.17 -0.39
N PHE A 66 7.74 -1.96 0.88
CA PHE A 66 6.92 -2.89 1.65
C PHE A 66 5.92 -2.13 2.54
N TYR A 67 4.63 -2.26 2.24
CA TYR A 67 3.56 -1.64 3.01
C TYR A 67 3.04 -2.57 4.12
N TYR A 68 2.58 -2.06 5.27
CA TYR A 68 2.43 -0.64 5.58
C TYR A 68 3.59 -0.05 6.37
N CYS A 69 4.45 -0.83 7.02
CA CYS A 69 5.50 -0.31 7.91
C CYS A 69 6.92 -0.77 7.56
N GLY A 70 7.14 -1.26 6.35
CA GLY A 70 8.40 -1.86 5.96
C GLY A 70 8.51 -3.31 6.45
N ILE A 71 9.75 -3.76 6.62
CA ILE A 71 10.09 -5.13 7.01
C ILE A 71 10.80 -5.15 8.35
N THR A 72 10.69 -6.25 9.08
CA THR A 72 11.34 -6.47 10.38
C THR A 72 12.76 -7.05 10.26
N GLY A 73 13.15 -7.52 9.07
CA GLY A 73 14.47 -8.09 8.79
C GLY A 73 14.58 -8.64 7.37
N THR A 74 15.77 -9.11 6.96
CA THR A 74 15.98 -9.63 5.60
C THR A 74 15.24 -10.93 5.28
N ALA A 75 14.72 -11.62 6.30
CA ALA A 75 13.96 -12.87 6.18
C ALA A 75 12.44 -12.64 6.29
N ASP A 76 12.00 -11.39 6.32
CA ASP A 76 10.60 -11.02 6.37
C ASP A 76 9.83 -11.58 5.15
N HIS A 77 8.59 -12.01 5.38
CA HIS A 77 7.77 -12.64 4.36
C HIS A 77 7.46 -11.68 3.19
N GLN A 78 7.33 -10.38 3.46
CA GLN A 78 7.07 -9.35 2.45
C GLN A 78 8.18 -9.30 1.39
N VAL A 79 9.43 -9.62 1.74
CA VAL A 79 10.54 -9.71 0.78
C VAL A 79 10.26 -10.76 -0.30
N ALA A 80 9.65 -11.89 0.10
CA ALA A 80 9.24 -12.91 -0.84
C ALA A 80 8.00 -12.49 -1.62
N GLU A 81 6.96 -12.07 -0.90
CA GLU A 81 5.64 -11.80 -1.45
C GLU A 81 5.59 -10.58 -2.36
N ASP A 82 6.11 -9.42 -1.93
CA ASP A 82 6.04 -8.18 -2.70
C ASP A 82 7.12 -8.08 -3.77
N PHE A 83 8.30 -8.68 -3.54
CA PHE A 83 9.43 -8.51 -4.44
C PHE A 83 9.75 -9.78 -5.26
N THR A 84 10.30 -10.81 -4.62
CA THR A 84 10.96 -11.89 -5.40
C THR A 84 9.98 -12.77 -6.18
N ASN A 85 8.76 -12.96 -5.65
CA ASN A 85 7.68 -13.72 -6.30
C ASN A 85 6.99 -12.93 -7.41
N VAL A 86 6.66 -11.66 -7.15
CA VAL A 86 6.00 -10.75 -8.10
C VAL A 86 6.89 -10.45 -9.29
N TYR A 87 8.11 -9.96 -9.05
CA TYR A 87 9.07 -9.59 -10.09
C TYR A 87 9.99 -10.77 -10.43
N SER A 88 9.38 -11.94 -10.67
CA SER A 88 10.06 -13.21 -10.95
C SER A 88 10.45 -13.41 -12.42
N ASN A 89 9.88 -12.63 -13.34
CA ASN A 89 10.19 -12.74 -14.76
C ASN A 89 11.68 -12.47 -15.06
N LYS A 90 12.28 -13.25 -15.97
CA LYS A 90 13.69 -13.12 -16.38
C LYS A 90 14.04 -11.69 -16.84
N SER A 91 13.14 -10.99 -17.52
CA SER A 91 13.38 -9.61 -17.98
C SER A 91 13.48 -8.60 -16.84
N LEU A 92 13.02 -8.95 -15.63
CA LEU A 92 13.08 -8.13 -14.43
C LEU A 92 14.12 -8.62 -13.42
N LYS A 93 14.87 -9.70 -13.73
CA LYS A 93 16.05 -10.16 -12.97
C LYS A 93 17.31 -9.36 -13.35
N VAL A 94 17.14 -8.04 -13.43
CA VAL A 94 18.18 -7.02 -13.63
C VAL A 94 18.43 -6.29 -12.31
N PRO A 95 19.47 -5.47 -12.16
CA PRO A 95 19.66 -4.67 -10.94
C PRO A 95 18.48 -3.74 -10.66
N TRP A 96 18.07 -3.66 -9.41
CA TRP A 96 17.10 -2.70 -8.87
C TRP A 96 17.84 -1.74 -7.95
N TYR A 97 17.98 -0.49 -8.37
CA TYR A 97 18.57 0.57 -7.55
C TYR A 97 17.48 1.22 -6.72
N SER A 98 17.49 0.99 -5.41
CA SER A 98 16.36 1.29 -4.53
C SER A 98 16.64 2.46 -3.57
N VAL A 99 15.59 3.22 -3.25
CA VAL A 99 15.54 4.14 -2.10
C VAL A 99 14.49 3.68 -1.09
N LEU A 100 14.51 4.26 0.11
CA LEU A 100 13.47 4.10 1.13
C LEU A 100 12.36 5.11 0.88
N GLY A 101 11.11 4.73 1.18
CA GLY A 101 9.99 5.63 1.37
C GLY A 101 9.69 5.93 2.83
N ASN A 102 8.53 6.53 3.10
CA ASN A 102 8.11 6.83 4.47
C ASN A 102 7.61 5.56 5.18
N HIS A 103 7.00 4.62 4.45
CA HIS A 103 6.48 3.39 5.03
C HIS A 103 7.56 2.52 5.66
N GLU A 104 8.77 2.53 5.11
CA GLU A 104 9.92 1.83 5.67
C GLU A 104 10.30 2.22 7.10
N TYR A 105 9.97 3.44 7.50
CA TYR A 105 10.32 3.96 8.81
C TYR A 105 9.50 3.31 9.93
N GLY A 106 8.45 2.57 9.62
CA GLY A 106 7.64 1.86 10.62
C GLY A 106 8.42 0.78 11.39
N TYR A 107 9.30 0.02 10.72
CA TYR A 107 10.03 -1.13 11.29
C TYR A 107 11.55 -1.01 11.17
N ASP A 108 12.26 -2.06 10.72
CA ASP A 108 13.72 -2.05 10.65
C ASP A 108 14.18 -1.49 9.30
N VAL A 109 14.46 -0.19 9.30
CA VAL A 109 14.93 0.53 8.11
C VAL A 109 16.26 -0.03 7.58
N GLU A 110 17.12 -0.58 8.44
CA GLU A 110 18.42 -1.10 8.01
C GLU A 110 18.30 -2.43 7.26
N ALA A 111 17.22 -3.18 7.50
CA ALA A 111 16.98 -4.46 6.86
C ALA A 111 17.01 -4.37 5.33
N GLN A 112 16.54 -3.26 4.74
CA GLN A 112 16.56 -3.08 3.28
C GLN A 112 17.94 -2.77 2.71
N CYS A 113 18.83 -2.11 3.47
CA CYS A 113 20.23 -1.99 3.06
C CYS A 113 20.90 -3.37 3.07
N GLN A 114 20.58 -4.18 4.08
CA GLN A 114 21.10 -5.54 4.24
C GLN A 114 20.58 -6.52 3.18
N LEU A 115 19.44 -6.25 2.52
CA LEU A 115 18.93 -7.07 1.42
C LEU A 115 19.95 -7.23 0.29
N SER A 116 20.82 -6.23 0.05
CA SER A 116 21.88 -6.31 -0.97
C SER A 116 22.85 -7.48 -0.73
N SER A 117 22.93 -8.01 0.50
CA SER A 117 23.76 -9.16 0.86
C SER A 117 23.10 -10.53 0.58
N VAL A 118 21.76 -10.55 0.46
CA VAL A 118 20.97 -11.77 0.28
C VAL A 118 20.28 -11.85 -1.09
N LEU A 119 20.05 -10.71 -1.75
CA LEU A 119 19.42 -10.59 -3.06
C LEU A 119 20.38 -9.95 -4.05
N SER A 120 20.91 -10.74 -4.99
CA SER A 120 21.91 -10.28 -5.97
C SER A 120 21.46 -9.16 -6.90
N ASN A 121 20.14 -8.98 -7.05
CA ASN A 121 19.54 -7.96 -7.91
C ASN A 121 18.99 -6.77 -7.13
N TRP A 122 19.09 -6.76 -5.80
CA TRP A 122 18.74 -5.60 -4.97
C TRP A 122 19.99 -4.76 -4.72
N VAL A 123 19.95 -3.48 -5.08
CA VAL A 123 21.07 -2.56 -4.92
C VAL A 123 20.64 -1.39 -4.06
N MET A 124 21.06 -1.43 -2.81
CA MET A 124 20.89 -0.38 -1.84
C MET A 124 22.07 -0.43 -0.87
N ASP A 125 23.17 0.25 -1.23
CA ASP A 125 24.46 0.15 -0.52
C ASP A 125 24.40 0.80 0.88
N SER A 126 23.55 1.82 1.02
CA SER A 126 23.22 2.53 2.26
C SER A 126 21.88 3.26 2.06
N ARG A 127 21.36 3.92 3.09
CA ARG A 127 20.08 4.67 3.03
C ARG A 127 20.06 5.74 1.94
N TYR A 128 21.17 6.46 1.81
CA TYR A 128 21.48 7.35 0.69
C TYR A 128 22.86 6.97 0.14
N PHE A 129 23.03 6.98 -1.17
CA PHE A 129 24.27 6.54 -1.83
C PHE A 129 24.37 7.09 -3.27
N SER A 130 25.56 6.98 -3.86
CA SER A 130 25.78 7.33 -5.26
C SER A 130 26.19 6.11 -6.07
N LYS A 131 25.74 6.00 -7.32
CA LYS A 131 26.15 4.92 -8.23
C LYS A 131 26.43 5.45 -9.62
N ARG A 132 27.59 5.10 -10.17
CA ARG A 132 27.95 5.40 -11.56
C ARG A 132 27.73 4.17 -12.43
N VAL A 133 26.76 4.21 -13.33
CA VAL A 133 26.30 3.07 -14.15
C VAL A 133 26.68 3.29 -15.60
N ALA A 134 27.36 2.33 -16.22
CA ALA A 134 27.64 2.36 -17.66
C ALA A 134 26.38 2.00 -18.46
N VAL A 135 25.99 2.87 -19.39
CA VAL A 135 24.83 2.68 -20.28
C VAL A 135 25.23 2.57 -21.75
N GLY A 136 26.52 2.66 -22.05
CA GLY A 136 27.06 2.50 -23.40
C GLY A 136 28.57 2.60 -23.36
N SER A 137 29.22 2.35 -24.49
CA SER A 137 30.68 2.49 -24.59
C SER A 137 31.08 3.95 -24.36
N GLY A 138 31.61 4.25 -23.17
CA GLY A 138 31.98 5.62 -22.78
C GLY A 138 30.81 6.50 -22.31
N HIS A 139 29.61 5.95 -22.15
CA HIS A 139 28.42 6.67 -21.68
C HIS A 139 28.00 6.17 -20.30
N PHE A 140 27.76 7.11 -19.38
CA PHE A 140 27.48 6.80 -17.97
C PHE A 140 26.31 7.65 -17.45
N ILE A 141 25.57 7.08 -16.51
CA ILE A 141 24.70 7.80 -15.60
C ILE A 141 25.39 7.85 -14.23
N SER A 142 25.49 9.04 -13.66
CA SER A 142 25.77 9.25 -12.25
C SER A 142 24.45 9.41 -11.52
N PHE A 143 24.09 8.41 -10.72
CA PHE A 143 22.93 8.45 -9.84
C PHE A 143 23.32 8.96 -8.45
N ILE A 144 22.44 9.77 -7.86
CA ILE A 144 22.46 10.11 -6.45
C ILE A 144 21.10 9.74 -5.84
N PHE A 145 21.11 8.79 -4.93
CA PHE A 145 19.95 8.26 -4.23
C PHE A 145 19.84 8.91 -2.85
N LEU A 146 18.69 9.50 -2.55
CA LEU A 146 18.40 10.24 -1.32
C LEU A 146 17.46 9.46 -0.40
N ASP A 147 17.69 9.60 0.90
CA ASP A 147 16.80 9.18 1.97
C ASP A 147 15.95 10.38 2.41
N THR A 148 14.80 10.54 1.78
CA THR A 148 14.02 11.78 1.86
C THR A 148 13.17 11.92 3.12
N SER A 149 12.73 10.82 3.75
CA SER A 149 11.79 10.86 4.88
C SER A 149 12.35 11.61 6.11
N PRO A 150 13.63 11.46 6.50
CA PRO A 150 14.23 12.26 7.57
C PRO A 150 14.38 13.75 7.27
N CYS A 151 14.17 14.16 6.03
CA CYS A 151 14.27 15.53 5.53
C CYS A 151 12.91 16.23 5.37
N VAL A 152 11.83 15.61 5.86
CA VAL A 152 10.49 16.20 5.97
C VAL A 152 10.24 16.63 7.42
N ALA A 153 10.08 17.93 7.65
CA ALA A 153 9.97 18.54 8.98
C ALA A 153 8.74 18.02 9.75
N ALA A 154 7.64 17.78 9.04
CA ALA A 154 6.42 17.24 9.63
C ALA A 154 6.63 15.84 10.25
N TYR A 155 7.44 14.98 9.62
CA TYR A 155 7.77 13.65 10.14
C TYR A 155 8.70 13.71 11.37
N ARG A 156 9.48 14.79 11.47
CA ARG A 156 10.38 15.04 12.61
C ARG A 156 9.68 15.73 13.78
N ALA A 157 8.50 16.31 13.58
CA ALA A 157 7.75 16.99 14.63
C ALA A 157 7.06 15.98 15.56
N ASP A 158 6.81 16.39 16.81
CA ASP A 158 6.11 15.57 17.80
C ASP A 158 4.61 15.39 17.50
N ASP A 159 4.08 16.07 16.47
CA ASP A 159 2.68 15.96 16.04
C ASP A 159 2.45 14.68 15.25
N GLN A 160 1.92 13.67 15.94
CA GLN A 160 1.62 12.36 15.38
C GLN A 160 0.60 12.40 14.24
N SER A 161 -0.22 13.45 14.10
CA SER A 161 -1.20 13.51 13.00
C SER A 161 -0.55 13.60 11.61
N HIS A 162 0.74 13.93 11.56
CA HIS A 162 1.53 14.01 10.34
C HIS A 162 2.46 12.82 10.10
N TRP A 163 2.47 11.83 10.99
CA TRP A 163 3.28 10.63 10.81
C TRP A 163 2.56 9.66 9.87
N ASP A 164 3.21 9.24 8.80
CA ASP A 164 2.67 8.28 7.83
C ASP A 164 3.74 7.21 7.61
N PRO A 165 3.52 5.95 8.03
CA PRO A 165 2.25 5.26 8.28
C PRO A 165 1.65 5.42 9.69
N CYS A 166 2.42 5.87 10.68
CA CYS A 166 2.08 5.67 12.10
C CYS A 166 1.47 6.89 12.77
N GLY A 167 0.47 7.47 12.10
CA GLY A 167 -0.18 8.68 12.55
C GLY A 167 -1.37 8.44 13.46
N SER A 168 -2.03 9.51 13.91
CA SER A 168 -3.22 9.39 14.76
C SER A 168 -4.37 8.62 14.10
N ASP A 169 -4.49 8.71 12.78
CA ASP A 169 -5.54 8.04 12.00
C ASP A 169 -5.20 6.56 11.71
N PHE A 170 -3.91 6.22 11.73
CA PHE A 170 -3.38 4.87 11.52
C PHE A 170 -2.31 4.57 12.59
N PRO A 171 -2.69 4.45 13.88
CA PRO A 171 -1.72 4.33 14.97
C PRO A 171 -0.99 2.99 14.97
N THR A 172 -1.48 2.02 14.19
CA THR A 172 -0.94 0.68 14.02
C THR A 172 -0.61 0.46 12.55
N CYS A 173 0.39 -0.38 12.29
CA CYS A 173 0.82 -0.79 10.94
C CYS A 173 -0.20 -1.72 10.23
N GLU A 174 -1.49 -1.59 10.52
CA GLU A 174 -2.52 -2.44 9.93
C GLU A 174 -2.57 -2.33 8.40
N PRO A 175 -2.89 -3.43 7.69
CA PRO A 175 -3.29 -4.74 8.20
C PRO A 175 -2.10 -5.69 8.48
N ILE A 176 -0.85 -5.28 8.24
CA ILE A 176 0.34 -6.11 8.48
C ILE A 176 1.05 -5.64 9.76
N VAL A 177 0.65 -6.23 10.89
CA VAL A 177 1.20 -5.90 12.21
C VAL A 177 2.26 -6.92 12.62
N GLU A 178 3.52 -6.55 12.50
CA GLU A 178 4.68 -7.39 12.87
C GLU A 178 5.43 -6.89 14.11
N GLY A 179 5.06 -5.71 14.62
CA GLY A 179 5.65 -5.11 15.80
C GLY A 179 5.10 -3.72 16.11
N PRO A 180 5.54 -3.10 17.22
CA PRO A 180 5.23 -1.70 17.49
C PRO A 180 5.87 -0.83 16.41
N CYS A 181 5.13 0.17 15.93
CA CYS A 181 5.70 1.11 15.00
C CYS A 181 6.78 1.98 15.66
N ARG A 182 7.91 2.14 14.97
CA ARG A 182 9.08 2.93 15.39
C ARG A 182 9.35 4.13 14.48
N PHE A 183 8.34 4.57 13.72
CA PHE A 183 8.44 5.64 12.73
C PHE A 183 9.25 6.84 13.22
N HIS A 184 8.78 7.50 14.27
CA HIS A 184 9.40 8.74 14.72
C HIS A 184 10.81 8.53 15.30
N GLU A 185 11.03 7.44 16.03
CA GLU A 185 12.38 7.08 16.53
C GLU A 185 13.34 6.88 15.36
N ASN A 186 12.92 6.15 14.33
CA ASN A 186 13.71 5.89 13.14
C ASN A 186 13.98 7.17 12.35
N ILE A 187 13.00 8.08 12.22
CA ILE A 187 13.17 9.38 11.57
C ILE A 187 14.21 10.23 12.32
N LEU A 188 14.09 10.32 13.65
CA LEU A 188 15.00 11.09 14.49
C LEU A 188 16.40 10.48 14.60
N SER A 189 16.55 9.18 14.35
CA SER A 189 17.86 8.52 14.28
C SER A 189 18.73 9.05 13.14
N GLN A 190 18.12 9.71 12.16
CA GLN A 190 18.78 10.29 11.00
C GLN A 190 18.87 11.83 11.09
N ASN A 191 19.98 12.35 10.56
CA ASN A 191 20.26 13.79 10.51
C ASN A 191 20.25 14.26 9.05
N CYS A 192 19.22 15.03 8.68
CA CYS A 192 19.06 15.53 7.32
C CYS A 192 20.22 16.43 6.87
N THR A 193 20.71 17.33 7.74
CA THR A 193 21.85 18.21 7.43
C THR A 193 23.11 17.42 7.07
N THR A 194 23.34 16.27 7.70
CA THR A 194 24.49 15.40 7.38
C THR A 194 24.36 14.84 5.96
N GLN A 195 23.17 14.36 5.59
CA GLN A 195 22.89 13.93 4.22
C GLN A 195 22.99 15.09 3.23
N PHE A 196 22.54 16.29 3.58
CA PHE A 196 22.59 17.47 2.74
C PHE A 196 24.03 17.91 2.42
N GLU A 197 24.93 17.90 3.40
CA GLU A 197 26.35 18.17 3.18
C GLU A 197 27.00 17.07 2.32
N TRP A 198 26.65 15.80 2.56
CA TRP A 198 27.07 14.68 1.71
C TRP A 198 26.59 14.86 0.27
N PHE A 199 25.33 15.24 0.07
CA PHE A 199 24.72 15.44 -1.23
C PHE A 199 25.47 16.50 -2.05
N LYS A 200 25.78 17.65 -1.45
CA LYS A 200 26.60 18.70 -2.08
C LYS A 200 27.99 18.19 -2.46
N ALA A 201 28.60 17.36 -1.61
CA ALA A 201 29.91 16.78 -1.88
C ALA A 201 29.86 15.73 -3.00
N GLU A 202 28.79 14.95 -3.12
CA GLU A 202 28.61 13.99 -4.22
C GLU A 202 28.31 14.70 -5.55
N LEU A 203 27.49 15.75 -5.55
CA LEU A 203 27.25 16.57 -6.75
C LEU A 203 28.58 17.03 -7.36
N ALA A 204 29.50 17.55 -6.54
CA ALA A 204 30.81 18.02 -7.00
C ALA A 204 31.72 16.92 -7.62
N LYS A 205 31.41 15.64 -7.39
CA LYS A 205 32.16 14.50 -7.96
C LYS A 205 31.60 14.04 -9.30
N VAL A 206 30.40 14.49 -9.69
CA VAL A 206 29.73 14.06 -10.92
C VAL A 206 30.51 14.58 -12.13
N PRO A 207 30.99 13.70 -13.04
CA PRO A 207 31.63 14.15 -14.26
C PRO A 207 30.64 14.89 -15.16
N ALA A 208 31.03 16.04 -15.72
CA ALA A 208 30.18 16.81 -16.65
C ALA A 208 29.79 16.05 -17.94
N SER A 209 30.46 14.92 -18.22
CA SER A 209 30.14 14.03 -19.34
C SER A 209 29.00 13.04 -19.04
N ASP A 210 28.69 12.83 -17.76
CA ASP A 210 27.69 11.87 -17.33
C ASP A 210 26.30 12.49 -17.37
N TRP A 211 25.28 11.64 -17.52
CA TRP A 211 23.92 12.02 -17.15
C TRP A 211 23.81 12.08 -15.62
N LEU A 212 23.20 13.12 -15.06
CA LEU A 212 22.92 13.21 -13.62
C LEU A 212 21.44 12.97 -13.35
N ILE A 213 21.14 11.86 -12.66
CA ILE A 213 19.79 11.53 -12.21
C ILE A 213 19.79 11.46 -10.69
N VAL A 214 18.95 12.27 -10.06
CA VAL A 214 18.72 12.25 -8.61
C VAL A 214 17.45 11.49 -8.33
N VAL A 215 17.46 10.63 -7.31
CA VAL A 215 16.34 9.75 -6.97
C VAL A 215 16.01 9.92 -5.50
N GLY A 216 14.74 10.17 -5.19
CA GLY A 216 14.22 10.23 -3.82
C GLY A 216 12.84 9.59 -3.77
N HIS A 217 12.25 9.49 -2.58
CA HIS A 217 10.87 9.01 -2.47
C HIS A 217 9.87 10.16 -2.61
N HIS A 218 10.06 11.23 -1.84
CA HIS A 218 9.19 12.40 -1.88
C HIS A 218 9.46 13.28 -3.12
N PRO A 219 8.46 14.02 -3.62
CA PRO A 219 8.68 15.20 -4.46
C PRO A 219 9.76 16.12 -3.88
N ALA A 220 10.57 16.72 -4.76
CA ALA A 220 11.77 17.42 -4.31
C ALA A 220 11.47 18.65 -3.43
N ASP A 221 10.30 19.28 -3.59
CA ASP A 221 9.89 20.44 -2.81
C ASP A 221 9.21 20.11 -1.47
N GLU A 222 9.02 18.82 -1.16
CA GLU A 222 8.55 18.36 0.15
C GLU A 222 9.70 18.18 1.15
N MET A 223 10.95 18.12 0.69
CA MET A 223 12.12 18.19 1.56
C MET A 223 12.31 19.62 2.05
N ASP A 224 11.88 19.89 3.29
CA ASP A 224 11.81 21.24 3.87
C ASP A 224 12.70 21.44 5.11
N VAL A 225 13.44 20.40 5.53
CA VAL A 225 14.47 20.53 6.58
C VAL A 225 15.73 21.21 6.04
N GLU A 226 16.11 20.91 4.79
CA GLU A 226 17.23 21.52 4.07
C GLU A 226 16.84 21.72 2.59
N ASP A 227 17.44 22.71 1.90
CA ASP A 227 17.12 23.01 0.50
C ASP A 227 17.96 22.16 -0.46
N PHE A 228 17.49 20.95 -0.79
CA PHE A 228 18.12 20.06 -1.79
C PHE A 228 17.95 20.56 -3.23
N VAL A 229 16.89 21.34 -3.51
CA VAL A 229 16.56 21.80 -4.87
C VAL A 229 17.60 22.79 -5.37
N SER A 230 17.99 23.77 -4.54
CA SER A 230 18.95 24.80 -4.94
C SER A 230 20.32 24.26 -5.41
N PRO A 231 21.05 23.44 -4.62
CA PRO A 231 22.34 22.90 -5.07
C PRO A 231 22.20 21.94 -6.26
N MET A 232 21.10 21.19 -6.35
CA MET A 232 20.81 20.33 -7.50
C MET A 232 20.64 21.14 -8.79
N VAL A 233 19.86 22.21 -8.73
CA VAL A 233 19.67 23.15 -9.86
C VAL A 233 20.96 23.90 -10.19
N GLN A 234 21.70 24.38 -9.19
CA GLN A 234 22.95 25.11 -9.40
C GLN A 234 24.03 24.26 -10.08
N HIS A 235 24.11 22.98 -9.73
CA HIS A 235 25.00 22.03 -10.40
C HIS A 235 24.52 21.71 -11.82
N GLY A 236 23.20 21.68 -12.02
CA GLY A 236 22.55 21.16 -13.21
C GLY A 236 22.35 19.65 -13.08
N PHE A 237 21.11 19.22 -13.24
CA PHE A 237 20.69 17.81 -13.23
C PHE A 237 19.82 17.55 -14.46
N ASP A 238 19.75 16.29 -14.91
CA ASP A 238 18.93 15.93 -16.07
C ASP A 238 17.53 15.48 -15.65
N LEU A 239 17.42 14.59 -14.65
CA LEU A 239 16.12 14.13 -14.11
C LEU A 239 16.15 14.03 -12.58
N TYR A 240 15.01 14.34 -11.95
CA TYR A 240 14.69 13.94 -10.58
C TYR A 240 13.56 12.90 -10.63
N LEU A 241 13.76 11.75 -10.02
CA LEU A 241 12.79 10.64 -10.01
C LEU A 241 12.24 10.45 -8.58
N ASN A 242 10.91 10.39 -8.44
CA ASN A 242 10.24 10.17 -7.15
C ASN A 242 8.98 9.29 -7.23
N GLY A 243 8.45 8.93 -6.06
CA GLY A 243 7.19 8.19 -5.85
C GLY A 243 6.24 8.99 -4.94
N HIS A 244 5.78 8.37 -3.85
CA HIS A 244 5.03 8.93 -2.71
C HIS A 244 3.57 9.31 -3.01
N THR A 245 3.32 10.02 -4.11
CA THR A 245 2.01 10.68 -4.30
C THR A 245 0.92 9.78 -4.90
N HIS A 246 1.18 8.48 -5.07
CA HIS A 246 0.24 7.49 -5.62
C HIS A 246 -0.39 7.89 -6.96
N LEU A 247 0.45 8.36 -7.90
CA LEU A 247 0.08 8.75 -9.26
C LEU A 247 1.29 8.80 -10.20
N LEU A 248 1.03 9.11 -11.47
CA LEU A 248 2.06 9.39 -12.48
C LEU A 248 2.04 10.89 -12.84
N ASN A 249 3.18 11.56 -12.77
CA ASN A 249 3.27 13.00 -13.01
C ASN A 249 4.63 13.43 -13.60
N HIS A 250 4.58 14.41 -14.50
CA HIS A 250 5.70 15.23 -14.94
C HIS A 250 5.49 16.67 -14.46
N TYR A 251 6.45 17.21 -13.72
CA TYR A 251 6.41 18.58 -13.21
C TYR A 251 7.76 19.29 -13.33
N THR A 252 7.71 20.60 -13.13
CA THR A 252 8.89 21.47 -13.02
C THR A 252 8.82 22.27 -11.73
N ILE A 253 9.98 22.68 -11.23
CA ILE A 253 10.08 23.60 -10.08
C ILE A 253 10.64 24.92 -10.60
N ASN A 254 9.93 26.02 -10.33
CA ASN A 254 10.26 27.36 -10.84
C ASN A 254 10.40 27.42 -12.38
N GLY A 255 9.65 26.58 -13.11
CA GLY A 255 9.65 26.53 -14.57
C GLY A 255 10.88 25.87 -15.21
N GLY A 256 11.71 25.16 -14.42
CA GLY A 256 12.88 24.44 -14.89
C GLY A 256 13.06 23.07 -14.26
N GLY A 257 13.92 22.24 -14.86
CA GLY A 257 14.14 20.85 -14.45
C GLY A 257 13.08 19.89 -15.00
N ALA A 258 13.43 18.60 -15.02
CA ALA A 258 12.49 17.53 -15.34
C ALA A 258 12.32 16.65 -14.10
N TYR A 259 11.15 16.75 -13.47
CA TYR A 259 10.80 15.96 -12.30
C TYR A 259 9.73 14.96 -12.68
N VAL A 260 9.95 13.70 -12.34
CA VAL A 260 9.15 12.56 -12.77
C VAL A 260 8.69 11.78 -11.55
N THR A 261 7.38 11.80 -11.30
CA THR A 261 6.76 10.92 -10.33
C THR A 261 6.29 9.63 -10.99
N SER A 262 6.71 8.49 -10.43
CA SER A 262 6.37 7.15 -10.89
C SER A 262 5.84 6.27 -9.74
N GLY A 263 4.97 6.82 -8.89
CA GLY A 263 4.51 6.19 -7.65
C GLY A 263 3.20 5.41 -7.73
N ALA A 264 2.90 4.77 -8.86
CA ALA A 264 1.61 4.12 -9.09
C ALA A 264 1.69 2.58 -9.18
N GLY A 265 2.57 1.97 -8.38
CA GLY A 265 2.84 0.53 -8.42
C GLY A 265 1.77 -0.35 -7.76
N ALA A 266 1.19 0.08 -6.64
CA ALA A 266 0.27 -0.72 -5.83
C ALA A 266 -0.96 0.02 -5.29
N MET A 267 -0.86 1.34 -5.08
CA MET A 267 -1.87 2.13 -4.37
C MET A 267 -2.91 2.81 -5.27
N VAL A 268 -2.83 2.57 -6.59
CA VAL A 268 -3.78 3.10 -7.57
C VAL A 268 -4.60 1.96 -8.16
N ARG A 269 -5.93 2.01 -8.00
CA ARG A 269 -6.83 1.00 -8.58
C ARG A 269 -6.75 0.97 -10.10
N THR A 270 -6.91 -0.22 -10.67
CA THR A 270 -7.08 -0.37 -12.12
C THR A 270 -8.51 -0.01 -12.52
N LYS A 271 -8.76 0.38 -13.77
CA LYS A 271 -10.09 0.85 -14.22
C LYS A 271 -11.20 -0.19 -14.06
N ASP A 272 -10.84 -1.48 -14.09
CA ASP A 272 -11.75 -2.61 -13.83
C ASP A 272 -12.08 -2.82 -12.33
N GLN A 273 -11.45 -2.05 -11.44
CA GLN A 273 -11.65 -2.07 -9.98
C GLN A 273 -12.35 -0.80 -9.46
N GLU A 274 -12.69 0.15 -10.34
CA GLU A 274 -13.39 1.38 -9.96
C GLU A 274 -14.92 1.16 -9.90
N ASP A 275 -15.51 1.39 -8.72
CA ASP A 275 -16.86 1.96 -8.64
C ASP A 275 -16.68 3.50 -8.70
N GLU A 276 -17.54 4.20 -9.43
CA GLU A 276 -17.38 5.61 -9.82
C GLU A 276 -16.94 6.57 -8.69
N GLU A 277 -15.96 7.42 -9.03
CA GLU A 277 -15.45 8.65 -8.36
C GLU A 277 -14.42 8.56 -7.20
N SER A 278 -13.23 9.15 -7.42
CA SER A 278 -12.94 10.54 -7.00
C SER A 278 -11.53 10.98 -7.41
N HIS A 279 -11.47 12.04 -8.23
CA HIS A 279 -10.24 12.74 -8.58
C HIS A 279 -9.86 13.69 -7.43
N LEU A 280 -8.89 13.29 -6.60
CA LEU A 280 -8.20 14.22 -5.72
C LEU A 280 -6.98 14.76 -6.47
N VAL A 281 -7.15 15.95 -7.03
CA VAL A 281 -6.05 16.77 -7.58
C VAL A 281 -5.46 17.57 -6.40
N GLY A 282 -4.21 17.30 -6.06
CA GLY A 282 -3.47 18.11 -5.08
C GLY A 282 -3.33 19.55 -5.60
N LYS A 283 -3.59 20.53 -4.73
CA LYS A 283 -3.31 21.94 -5.04
C LYS A 283 -1.81 22.17 -4.98
N GLY A 284 -1.16 22.19 -6.14
CA GLY A 284 0.26 22.54 -6.26
C GLY A 284 0.58 23.89 -5.60
N SER A 285 1.73 23.95 -4.94
CA SER A 285 2.33 25.20 -4.47
C SER A 285 2.64 26.11 -5.67
N LYS A 286 2.69 27.44 -5.50
CA LYS A 286 3.05 28.37 -6.60
C LYS A 286 4.43 28.12 -7.23
N LYS A 287 5.28 27.27 -6.61
CA LYS A 287 6.63 26.91 -7.09
C LYS A 287 6.64 25.68 -8.00
N VAL A 288 5.71 24.75 -7.80
CA VAL A 288 5.57 23.55 -8.62
C VAL A 288 4.62 23.83 -9.78
N GLN A 289 5.14 23.70 -10.99
CA GLN A 289 4.34 23.78 -12.20
C GLN A 289 4.14 22.37 -12.75
N LEU A 290 2.89 21.89 -12.65
CA LEU A 290 2.46 20.64 -13.25
C LEU A 290 2.51 20.74 -14.79
N VAL A 291 3.21 19.80 -15.44
CA VAL A 291 3.23 19.66 -16.90
C VAL A 291 2.20 18.64 -17.35
N TRP A 292 2.16 17.49 -16.67
CA TRP A 292 1.20 16.42 -16.95
C TRP A 292 1.00 15.55 -15.70
N GLU A 293 -0.22 15.05 -15.48
CA GLU A 293 -0.55 14.14 -14.38
C GLU A 293 -1.69 13.20 -14.78
N GLU A 294 -1.60 11.95 -14.35
CA GLU A 294 -2.70 11.00 -14.39
C GLU A 294 -2.63 10.04 -13.19
N LYS A 295 -3.75 9.88 -12.49
CA LYS A 295 -3.90 8.87 -11.45
C LYS A 295 -4.29 7.55 -12.09
N VAL A 296 -3.30 6.76 -12.47
CA VAL A 296 -3.47 5.45 -13.10
C VAL A 296 -2.32 4.52 -12.73
N ALA A 297 -2.63 3.25 -12.45
CA ALA A 297 -1.61 2.24 -12.19
C ALA A 297 -0.64 2.13 -13.37
N GLY A 298 0.66 2.13 -13.09
CA GLY A 298 1.67 2.18 -14.13
C GLY A 298 3.06 2.51 -13.61
N PHE A 299 3.95 2.77 -14.55
CA PHE A 299 5.37 3.00 -14.32
C PHE A 299 5.95 3.87 -15.45
N THR A 300 7.23 4.21 -15.37
CA THR A 300 7.90 4.96 -16.44
C THR A 300 9.00 4.14 -17.11
N LEU A 301 9.12 4.31 -18.41
CA LEU A 301 10.17 3.75 -19.27
C LEU A 301 11.05 4.90 -19.76
N HIS A 302 12.35 4.76 -19.58
CA HIS A 302 13.33 5.72 -20.05
C HIS A 302 14.20 5.08 -21.14
N THR A 303 14.33 5.74 -22.29
CA THR A 303 15.06 5.21 -23.46
C THR A 303 16.00 6.25 -24.01
N PHE A 304 17.30 5.92 -24.07
CA PHE A 304 18.30 6.79 -24.67
C PHE A 304 18.18 6.85 -26.19
N SER A 305 18.43 8.02 -26.77
CA SER A 305 18.73 8.13 -28.19
C SER A 305 20.01 7.35 -28.52
N PRO A 306 20.20 6.88 -29.77
CA PRO A 306 21.41 6.18 -30.17
C PRO A 306 22.72 6.96 -29.92
N ASP A 307 22.67 8.29 -29.92
CA ASP A 307 23.82 9.16 -29.64
C ASP A 307 23.95 9.57 -28.17
N PHE A 308 23.09 9.04 -27.29
CA PHE A 308 23.04 9.30 -25.85
C PHE A 308 22.93 10.79 -25.48
N LYS A 309 22.41 11.62 -26.38
CA LYS A 309 22.17 13.06 -26.12
C LYS A 309 20.76 13.33 -25.63
N GLU A 310 19.81 12.47 -25.93
CA GLU A 310 18.44 12.59 -25.46
C GLU A 310 18.04 11.37 -24.64
N LEU A 311 17.23 11.61 -23.62
CA LEU A 311 16.56 10.58 -22.84
C LEU A 311 15.06 10.81 -22.96
N LYS A 312 14.37 9.87 -23.63
CA LYS A 312 12.92 9.87 -23.73
C LYS A 312 12.32 9.17 -22.52
N THR A 313 11.39 9.83 -21.83
CA THR A 313 10.59 9.24 -20.76
C THR A 313 9.18 9.02 -21.27
N ASP A 314 8.72 7.77 -21.19
CA ASP A 314 7.38 7.33 -21.51
C ASP A 314 6.66 6.89 -20.23
N TYR A 315 5.47 7.45 -19.98
CA TYR A 315 4.58 7.01 -18.90
C TYR A 315 3.71 5.87 -19.41
N VAL A 316 3.87 4.68 -18.84
CA VAL A 316 3.26 3.44 -19.32
C VAL A 316 2.20 2.98 -18.32
N SER A 317 0.96 2.84 -18.78
CA SER A 317 -0.12 2.27 -17.96
C SER A 317 0.08 0.77 -17.72
N TYR A 318 -0.59 0.21 -16.71
CA TYR A 318 -0.66 -1.23 -16.46
C TYR A 318 -1.20 -2.04 -17.65
N THR A 319 -1.90 -1.42 -18.61
CA THR A 319 -2.38 -2.05 -19.85
C THR A 319 -1.39 -1.94 -21.02
N GLY A 320 -0.29 -1.21 -20.83
CA GLY A 320 0.78 -1.00 -21.82
C GLY A 320 0.56 0.18 -22.76
N GLY A 321 -0.44 1.01 -22.49
CA GLY A 321 -0.65 2.27 -23.22
C GLY A 321 0.36 3.32 -22.78
N ILE A 322 0.86 4.11 -23.73
CA ILE A 322 1.67 5.30 -23.44
C ILE A 322 0.72 6.47 -23.17
N LEU A 323 0.79 7.00 -21.96
CA LEU A 323 -0.10 8.05 -21.46
C LEU A 323 0.48 9.45 -21.74
N HIS A 324 1.78 9.57 -21.57
CA HIS A 324 2.55 10.79 -21.81
C HIS A 324 3.99 10.46 -22.19
N SER A 325 4.62 11.35 -22.95
CA SER A 325 6.02 11.24 -23.34
C SER A 325 6.68 12.60 -23.36
N PHE A 326 7.94 12.68 -22.95
CA PHE A 326 8.78 13.85 -23.16
C PHE A 326 10.26 13.46 -23.29
N ASN A 327 11.07 14.35 -23.85
CA ASN A 327 12.51 14.15 -23.99
C ASN A 327 13.27 15.17 -23.15
N VAL A 328 14.34 14.72 -22.49
CA VAL A 328 15.37 15.57 -21.90
C VAL A 328 16.61 15.53 -22.78
N THR A 329 17.25 16.66 -23.01
CA THR A 329 18.56 16.73 -23.67
C THR A 329 19.64 16.83 -22.62
N ARG A 330 20.72 16.06 -22.73
CA ARG A 330 21.81 16.06 -21.74
C ARG A 330 22.38 17.46 -21.56
N GLY A 331 22.45 17.91 -20.32
CA GLY A 331 22.99 19.24 -19.99
C GLY A 331 22.06 20.40 -20.37
N SER A 332 20.83 20.13 -20.82
CA SER A 332 19.76 21.14 -20.92
C SER A 332 19.01 21.33 -19.59
N GLY A 333 19.51 20.74 -18.50
CA GLY A 333 19.01 20.99 -17.16
C GLY A 333 18.95 22.49 -16.85
N PRO A 334 18.20 22.89 -15.81
CA PRO A 334 18.03 24.29 -15.47
C PRO A 334 19.41 24.89 -15.15
N SER A 335 19.99 25.62 -16.11
CA SER A 335 21.20 26.40 -15.89
C SER A 335 20.90 27.46 -14.82
N PRO A 336 21.86 27.84 -13.96
CA PRO A 336 21.68 29.03 -13.14
C PRO A 336 21.37 30.20 -14.07
N SER A 337 20.12 30.66 -14.04
CA SER A 337 19.82 32.02 -14.47
C SER A 337 20.78 32.94 -13.73
N PRO A 338 21.39 33.95 -14.38
CA PRO A 338 22.10 34.98 -13.64
C PRO A 338 21.18 35.46 -12.52
N PRO A 339 21.67 35.68 -11.29
CA PRO A 339 20.81 36.18 -10.23
C PRO A 339 20.10 37.40 -10.80
N SER A 340 18.77 37.32 -10.86
CA SER A 340 17.95 38.48 -11.18
C SER A 340 18.46 39.61 -10.28
N PRO A 341 18.83 40.78 -10.82
CA PRO A 341 19.24 41.89 -9.97
C PRO A 341 18.15 42.06 -8.91
N PRO A 342 18.52 42.28 -7.63
CA PRO A 342 17.56 42.31 -6.54
C PRO A 342 16.40 43.19 -6.96
N SER A 343 15.22 42.58 -7.04
CA SER A 343 13.99 43.30 -7.33
C SER A 343 13.94 44.49 -6.38
N PRO A 344 13.74 45.72 -6.87
CA PRO A 344 13.70 46.88 -5.99
C PRO A 344 12.63 46.63 -4.93
N PRO A 345 12.88 47.00 -3.66
CA PRO A 345 11.97 46.69 -2.57
C PRO A 345 10.62 47.37 -2.83
N SER A 346 9.64 46.61 -3.30
CA SER A 346 8.26 47.08 -3.45
C SER A 346 7.53 46.93 -2.11
N GLN A 347 7.75 47.95 -1.28
CA GLN A 347 6.81 48.59 -0.33
C GLN A 347 5.72 47.71 0.33
N GLY A 348 6.11 46.65 1.04
CA GLY A 348 5.26 46.07 2.07
C GLY A 348 5.41 46.84 3.39
N SER A 349 4.31 47.05 4.11
CA SER A 349 4.30 47.75 5.41
C SER A 349 3.21 47.16 6.31
N CYS A 350 3.55 46.92 7.58
CA CYS A 350 2.64 46.44 8.61
C CYS A 350 1.51 47.40 8.94
N SER A 351 1.69 48.68 8.65
CA SER A 351 0.62 49.67 8.69
C SER A 351 -0.51 49.36 7.69
N LYS A 352 -0.19 48.66 6.59
CA LYS A 352 -1.14 48.23 5.55
C LYS A 352 -1.59 46.78 5.73
N TYR A 353 -0.67 45.90 6.14
CA TYR A 353 -0.92 44.46 6.27
C TYR A 353 -1.59 44.07 7.58
N GLY A 354 -1.45 44.89 8.62
CA GLY A 354 -1.86 44.51 9.97
C GLY A 354 -0.87 43.55 10.64
N CYS A 355 -0.90 43.51 11.97
CA CYS A 355 -0.05 42.63 12.76
C CYS A 355 -0.77 41.30 12.99
N GLY A 356 -0.12 40.18 12.71
CA GLY A 356 -0.81 38.89 12.76
C GLY A 356 0.05 37.72 12.35
N ARG A 357 -0.56 36.72 11.72
CA ARG A 357 0.11 35.50 11.26
C ARG A 357 0.96 35.74 10.02
N TYR A 358 1.80 34.76 9.71
CA TYR A 358 2.47 34.66 8.43
C TYR A 358 1.46 34.65 7.29
N ASP A 359 1.64 35.55 6.32
CA ASP A 359 0.84 35.60 5.11
C ASP A 359 1.79 35.51 3.90
N PRO A 360 1.78 34.39 3.17
CA PRO A 360 2.67 34.19 2.02
C PRO A 360 2.36 35.09 0.82
N SER A 361 1.27 35.86 0.86
CA SER A 361 0.95 36.86 -0.17
C SER A 361 1.59 38.24 0.07
N HIS A 362 2.14 38.48 1.27
CA HIS A 362 2.81 39.74 1.60
C HIS A 362 4.27 39.76 1.16
N SER A 363 4.76 40.93 0.72
CA SER A 363 6.16 41.11 0.31
C SER A 363 7.14 41.21 1.48
N CYS A 364 6.63 41.28 2.71
CA CYS A 364 7.36 41.21 3.97
C CYS A 364 6.37 40.83 5.08
N GLN A 365 6.88 40.31 6.19
CA GLN A 365 6.04 39.76 7.24
C GLN A 365 5.81 40.72 8.41
N CYS A 366 4.63 40.60 9.02
CA CYS A 366 4.17 41.40 10.16
C CYS A 366 3.80 40.54 11.37
N ASN A 367 4.48 39.41 11.50
CA ASN A 367 4.30 38.42 12.56
C ASN A 367 5.51 38.40 13.53
N SER A 368 5.39 37.77 14.68
CA SER A 368 6.46 37.69 15.70
C SER A 368 7.72 36.95 15.27
N PHE A 369 7.60 36.05 14.30
CA PHE A 369 8.69 35.21 13.79
C PHE A 369 9.49 35.89 12.66
N CYS A 370 9.04 37.04 12.15
CA CYS A 370 9.70 37.69 11.01
C CYS A 370 11.15 38.11 11.29
N LYS A 371 11.51 38.30 12.57
CA LYS A 371 12.88 38.63 13.00
C LYS A 371 13.81 37.43 12.89
N GLU A 372 13.28 36.24 13.12
CA GLU A 372 14.00 34.98 13.03
C GLU A 372 14.22 34.58 11.56
N HIS A 373 13.24 34.84 10.70
CA HIS A 373 13.30 34.60 9.26
C HIS A 373 13.88 35.76 8.44
N ALA A 374 14.30 36.85 9.10
CA ALA A 374 14.85 38.06 8.49
C ALA A 374 13.98 38.68 7.36
N ASP A 375 12.66 38.53 7.45
CA ASP A 375 11.70 38.96 6.44
C ASP A 375 10.69 40.02 6.95
N CYS A 376 10.96 40.61 8.12
CA CYS A 376 10.11 41.67 8.68
C CYS A 376 9.92 42.85 7.73
N CYS A 377 8.69 43.36 7.66
CA CYS A 377 8.46 44.66 7.06
C CYS A 377 9.25 45.76 7.76
N SER A 378 9.67 46.77 7.00
CA SER A 378 10.49 47.87 7.49
C SER A 378 9.91 48.64 8.68
N ASP A 379 8.58 48.66 8.82
CA ASP A 379 7.85 49.29 9.93
C ASP A 379 7.38 48.30 11.00
N TYR A 380 7.72 47.02 10.93
CA TYR A 380 7.30 45.99 11.90
C TYR A 380 7.59 46.39 13.35
N SER A 381 8.82 46.85 13.62
CA SER A 381 9.23 47.26 14.97
C SER A 381 8.44 48.47 15.50
N LYS A 382 7.87 49.28 14.61
CA LYS A 382 7.07 50.47 14.97
C LYS A 382 5.59 50.16 15.06
N SER A 383 5.09 49.24 14.22
CA SER A 383 3.67 48.95 14.05
C SER A 383 3.20 47.74 14.88
N CYS A 384 4.06 46.75 15.07
CA CYS A 384 3.68 45.44 15.64
C CYS A 384 4.53 44.98 16.83
N ALA A 385 5.74 45.51 17.03
CA ALA A 385 6.60 45.12 18.16
C ALA A 385 6.25 45.78 19.51
N GLY A 386 4.97 46.11 19.74
CA GLY A 386 4.45 46.56 21.03
C GLY A 386 3.94 45.38 21.88
N PRO A 387 3.68 45.57 23.20
CA PRO A 387 3.04 44.55 24.01
C PRO A 387 1.68 44.17 23.41
N SER A 388 1.41 42.86 23.38
CA SER A 388 0.29 42.19 22.72
C SER A 388 -1.04 42.94 22.95
N ARG A 389 -1.67 43.43 21.88
CA ARG A 389 -2.88 44.30 21.93
C ARG A 389 -4.21 43.56 22.23
N GLY A 390 -4.19 42.43 22.94
CA GLY A 390 -5.40 41.67 23.24
C GLY A 390 -5.64 41.47 24.73
N SER A 391 -6.89 41.22 25.12
CA SER A 391 -7.33 41.03 26.50
C SER A 391 -8.22 39.79 26.61
N CYS A 392 -7.95 38.92 27.56
CA CYS A 392 -8.78 37.76 27.87
C CYS A 392 -10.17 38.11 28.33
N LYS A 393 -10.38 39.33 28.83
CA LYS A 393 -11.71 39.85 29.13
C LYS A 393 -12.57 40.02 27.87
N GLU A 394 -11.94 40.30 26.73
CA GLU A 394 -12.62 40.44 25.44
C GLU A 394 -12.70 39.10 24.69
N PHE A 395 -11.64 38.28 24.79
CA PHE A 395 -11.52 37.03 24.06
C PHE A 395 -12.24 35.85 24.71
N GLY A 396 -12.47 35.90 26.02
CA GLY A 396 -12.95 34.77 26.80
C GLY A 396 -11.86 33.74 27.07
N CYS A 397 -11.97 33.06 28.21
CA CYS A 397 -11.07 31.98 28.59
C CYS A 397 -11.48 30.69 27.90
N GLY A 398 -10.56 29.99 27.24
CA GLY A 398 -10.93 28.79 26.50
C GLY A 398 -9.82 28.20 25.67
N ARG A 399 -10.20 27.55 24.56
CA ARG A 399 -9.26 26.86 23.67
C ARG A 399 -8.40 27.84 22.89
N PHE A 400 -7.23 27.38 22.46
CA PHE A 400 -6.34 28.13 21.58
C PHE A 400 -7.11 28.69 20.39
N ASN A 401 -7.04 30.02 20.20
CA ASN A 401 -7.67 30.67 19.08
C ASN A 401 -6.60 31.26 18.16
N PRO A 402 -6.41 30.66 16.97
CA PRO A 402 -5.39 31.09 16.04
C PRO A 402 -5.49 32.56 15.62
N LYS A 403 -6.69 33.15 15.64
CA LYS A 403 -6.94 34.51 15.12
C LYS A 403 -6.64 35.62 16.13
N GLN A 404 -6.30 35.29 17.38
CA GLN A 404 -6.08 36.27 18.44
C GLN A 404 -4.61 36.72 18.50
N SER A 405 -4.38 37.98 18.85
CA SER A 405 -3.04 38.59 18.97
C SER A 405 -2.25 38.15 20.21
N CYS A 406 -2.90 37.43 21.11
CA CYS A 406 -2.37 36.78 22.30
C CYS A 406 -3.38 35.72 22.74
N GLN A 407 -2.96 34.77 23.56
CA GLN A 407 -3.77 33.62 23.93
C GLN A 407 -4.35 33.72 25.34
N CYS A 408 -5.56 33.16 25.49
CA CYS A 408 -6.32 33.09 26.74
C CYS A 408 -6.62 31.64 27.16
N ASN A 409 -5.69 30.75 26.85
CA ASN A 409 -5.72 29.32 27.15
C ASN A 409 -4.58 28.95 28.12
N SER A 410 -4.64 27.79 28.77
CA SER A 410 -3.67 27.37 29.79
C SER A 410 -2.25 27.10 29.27
N TYR A 411 -2.08 26.89 27.96
CA TYR A 411 -0.78 26.68 27.33
C TYR A 411 -0.06 27.99 26.96
N CYS A 412 -0.72 29.15 27.10
CA CYS A 412 -0.12 30.42 26.68
C CYS A 412 1.17 30.79 27.42
N LYS A 413 1.33 30.30 28.67
CA LYS A 413 2.52 30.54 29.49
C LYS A 413 3.72 29.77 28.97
N GLU A 414 3.49 28.57 28.47
CA GLU A 414 4.50 27.71 27.86
C GLU A 414 4.99 28.30 26.54
N HIS A 415 4.07 28.79 25.71
CA HIS A 415 4.37 29.42 24.42
C HIS A 415 4.75 30.91 24.50
N LYS A 416 4.74 31.50 25.70
CA LYS A 416 5.06 32.93 25.98
C LYS A 416 4.23 33.92 25.16
N ASP A 417 2.96 33.57 24.89
CA ASP A 417 2.04 34.36 24.07
C ASP A 417 0.75 34.76 24.82
N CYS A 418 0.72 34.63 26.16
CA CYS A 418 -0.42 35.04 26.98
C CYS A 418 -0.82 36.50 26.76
N CYS A 419 -2.14 36.75 26.79
CA CYS A 419 -2.62 38.12 26.93
C CYS A 419 -2.21 38.72 28.29
N PRO A 420 -1.98 40.05 28.37
CA PRO A 420 -1.49 40.69 29.59
C PRO A 420 -2.38 40.52 30.84
N ASP A 421 -3.67 40.23 30.65
CA ASP A 421 -4.67 40.04 31.70
C ASP A 421 -5.08 38.57 31.89
N TYR A 422 -4.33 37.61 31.32
CA TYR A 422 -4.61 36.18 31.42
C TYR A 422 -4.67 35.70 32.88
N ASP A 423 -3.65 36.01 33.69
CA ASP A 423 -3.60 35.58 35.09
C ASP A 423 -4.76 36.14 35.92
N THR A 424 -5.17 37.38 35.64
CA THR A 424 -6.25 38.06 36.34
C THR A 424 -7.65 37.63 35.87
N THR A 425 -7.78 37.12 34.64
CA THR A 425 -9.09 36.83 34.01
C THR A 425 -9.38 35.33 33.94
N CYS A 426 -8.37 34.52 33.63
CA CYS A 426 -8.50 33.10 33.35
C CYS A 426 -7.76 32.20 34.35
N GLY A 427 -6.84 32.76 35.16
CA GLY A 427 -6.00 32.00 36.09
C GLY A 427 -6.73 31.26 37.23
N GLY A 428 -8.07 31.37 37.33
CA GLY A 428 -8.88 30.77 38.39
C GLY A 428 -10.01 29.82 37.96
N ILE A 429 -10.16 29.49 36.67
CA ILE A 429 -11.34 28.76 36.15
C ILE A 429 -11.16 27.21 36.13
N GLU A 430 -9.98 26.68 36.41
CA GLU A 430 -9.62 25.27 36.16
C GLU A 430 -9.95 24.23 37.26
N THR A 431 -11.01 24.40 38.07
CA THR A 431 -11.40 23.34 39.06
C THR A 431 -12.75 22.66 38.84
N ALA A 432 -13.48 22.92 37.74
CA ALA A 432 -14.84 22.39 37.59
C ALA A 432 -15.13 21.51 36.35
N ALA A 433 -14.21 21.37 35.39
CA ALA A 433 -14.52 20.70 34.11
C ALA A 433 -14.13 19.21 34.02
N ASN A 434 -13.54 18.62 35.06
CA ASN A 434 -13.07 17.21 35.06
C ASN A 434 -14.00 16.21 35.77
N SER A 435 -15.25 16.57 36.09
CA SER A 435 -16.17 15.64 36.75
C SER A 435 -17.63 15.83 36.32
N ALA A 436 -18.08 15.14 35.27
CA ALA A 436 -19.47 14.68 35.14
C ALA A 436 -19.66 13.75 33.92
N HIS A 437 -19.71 12.44 34.19
CA HIS A 437 -20.51 11.50 33.41
C HIS A 437 -21.96 11.54 33.93
N SER A 438 -22.96 11.55 33.05
CA SER A 438 -24.20 10.77 33.25
C SER A 438 -24.94 10.52 31.93
N GLU A 439 -25.40 9.29 31.79
CA GLU A 439 -26.22 8.71 30.72
C GLU A 439 -27.62 9.34 30.58
N GLN A 440 -28.29 8.91 29.50
CA GLN A 440 -29.73 8.90 29.18
C GLN A 440 -30.32 10.08 28.40
N ASP A 441 -30.59 9.84 27.11
CA ASP A 441 -31.97 9.87 26.62
C ASP A 441 -32.15 8.95 25.39
N VAL A 442 -33.16 8.08 25.47
CA VAL A 442 -33.64 7.18 24.41
C VAL A 442 -34.90 7.81 23.83
N GLY A 443 -34.97 8.04 22.52
CA GLY A 443 -36.19 8.56 21.92
C GLY A 443 -36.12 8.89 20.42
N GLU A 444 -36.30 7.85 19.60
CA GLU A 444 -37.12 7.87 18.37
C GLU A 444 -36.77 8.87 17.24
N LEU A 445 -36.11 8.35 16.18
CA LEU A 445 -36.32 8.89 14.83
C LEU A 445 -36.38 7.78 13.78
N ARG A 446 -37.46 7.84 13.01
CA ARG A 446 -37.91 6.89 12.00
C ARG A 446 -36.97 6.87 10.78
N LEU A 447 -36.78 5.65 10.29
CA LEU A 447 -36.36 5.25 8.94
C LEU A 447 -36.59 6.31 7.86
N ASN A 448 -35.52 6.65 7.12
CA ASN A 448 -35.50 6.69 5.65
C ASN A 448 -34.06 6.85 5.14
N GLY A 449 -33.60 5.89 4.34
CA GLY A 449 -32.39 6.02 3.51
C GLY A 449 -31.25 5.03 3.80
N ILE A 450 -31.49 3.72 3.63
CA ILE A 450 -30.42 2.72 3.51
C ILE A 450 -30.39 2.21 2.06
N HIS A 451 -29.32 2.55 1.33
CA HIS A 451 -28.74 1.72 0.25
C HIS A 451 -27.37 1.28 0.81
N ALA A 452 -27.27 0.10 1.42
CA ALA A 452 -26.93 -1.19 0.81
C ALA A 452 -25.42 -1.39 0.58
N ILE A 453 -24.68 -1.71 1.65
CA ILE A 453 -23.41 -2.43 1.57
C ILE A 453 -23.70 -3.93 1.75
N SER A 454 -23.42 -4.66 0.68
CA SER A 454 -23.02 -6.07 0.62
C SER A 454 -23.74 -7.08 1.50
N VAL A 455 -24.78 -7.66 0.91
CA VAL A 455 -25.20 -9.06 1.11
C VAL A 455 -24.72 -9.91 -0.08
N PRO A 456 -23.48 -10.46 -0.13
CA PRO A 456 -23.12 -11.44 -1.15
C PRO A 456 -23.22 -12.88 -0.64
N VAL A 457 -23.13 -13.13 0.68
CA VAL A 457 -23.16 -14.50 1.23
C VAL A 457 -24.60 -15.01 1.39
N LEU A 458 -25.51 -14.18 1.92
CA LEU A 458 -26.92 -14.55 2.07
C LEU A 458 -27.70 -14.55 0.73
N ARG A 459 -27.31 -13.71 -0.24
CA ARG A 459 -27.91 -13.70 -1.59
C ARG A 459 -27.50 -14.95 -2.40
N ARG A 460 -26.28 -15.46 -2.18
CA ARG A 460 -25.79 -16.70 -2.81
C ARG A 460 -26.36 -17.97 -2.16
N GLN A 461 -26.67 -17.97 -0.87
CA GLN A 461 -27.37 -19.09 -0.23
C GLN A 461 -28.88 -19.11 -0.53
N MET A 462 -29.56 -17.95 -0.62
CA MET A 462 -31.01 -17.92 -0.93
C MET A 462 -31.34 -18.25 -2.39
N GLN A 463 -30.46 -17.98 -3.36
CA GLN A 463 -30.69 -18.36 -4.76
C GLN A 463 -30.70 -19.89 -4.99
N SER A 464 -30.09 -20.67 -4.08
CA SER A 464 -30.13 -22.14 -4.18
C SER A 464 -31.40 -22.77 -3.59
N ALA A 465 -32.24 -22.02 -2.88
CA ALA A 465 -33.46 -22.53 -2.25
C ALA A 465 -34.75 -22.31 -3.09
N THR A 466 -34.70 -21.55 -4.18
CA THR A 466 -35.89 -21.22 -5.00
C THR A 466 -35.92 -21.89 -6.38
N VAL A 467 -34.97 -22.75 -6.72
CA VAL A 467 -35.05 -23.59 -7.94
C VAL A 467 -35.47 -25.01 -7.57
N ALA A 468 -36.60 -25.09 -6.88
CA ALA A 468 -37.31 -26.35 -6.60
C ALA A 468 -38.77 -26.18 -7.01
N ARG A 469 -39.01 -26.10 -8.33
CA ARG A 469 -40.25 -26.42 -9.09
C ARG A 469 -40.40 -25.51 -10.30
N THR A 470 -39.61 -25.76 -11.34
CA THR A 470 -40.05 -25.52 -12.74
C THR A 470 -39.27 -26.46 -13.65
N ASN A 471 -39.99 -27.11 -14.56
CA ASN A 471 -39.47 -28.10 -15.52
C ASN A 471 -38.60 -27.44 -16.59
N LEU A 472 -37.42 -26.96 -16.23
CA LEU A 472 -36.36 -26.58 -17.18
C LEU A 472 -35.03 -27.03 -16.59
N ARG A 473 -34.39 -28.02 -17.22
CA ARG A 473 -33.01 -28.44 -16.91
C ARG A 473 -32.07 -27.29 -17.32
N PRO A 474 -31.27 -26.69 -16.44
CA PRO A 474 -30.10 -25.95 -16.86
C PRO A 474 -28.93 -26.95 -16.98
N HIS A 475 -28.28 -26.97 -18.14
CA HIS A 475 -26.96 -27.55 -18.28
C HIS A 475 -26.01 -26.80 -17.33
N ILE A 476 -25.57 -27.46 -16.25
CA ILE A 476 -24.48 -26.94 -15.42
C ILE A 476 -23.19 -27.25 -16.18
N ASP A 477 -22.44 -26.20 -16.50
CA ASP A 477 -21.17 -26.32 -17.22
C ASP A 477 -20.14 -27.05 -16.32
N THR A 478 -19.53 -28.09 -16.87
CA THR A 478 -18.49 -28.91 -16.22
C THR A 478 -17.30 -28.09 -15.68
N SER A 479 -17.09 -26.89 -16.23
CA SER A 479 -16.09 -25.93 -15.78
C SER A 479 -16.39 -25.37 -14.37
N GLU A 480 -17.66 -25.11 -14.05
CA GLU A 480 -18.10 -24.52 -12.78
C GLU A 480 -17.96 -25.51 -11.62
N ALA A 481 -18.26 -26.79 -11.86
CA ALA A 481 -18.12 -27.83 -10.84
C ALA A 481 -16.63 -28.13 -10.53
N LEU A 482 -15.76 -28.06 -11.56
CA LEU A 482 -14.32 -28.23 -11.40
C LEU A 482 -13.69 -27.02 -10.69
N LEU A 483 -14.12 -25.79 -11.03
CA LEU A 483 -13.74 -24.55 -10.34
C LEU A 483 -14.14 -24.58 -8.87
N ARG A 484 -15.36 -25.03 -8.54
CA ARG A 484 -15.83 -25.19 -7.15
C ARG A 484 -15.02 -26.23 -6.38
N SER A 485 -14.58 -27.32 -7.02
CA SER A 485 -13.67 -28.29 -6.38
C SER A 485 -12.27 -27.73 -6.16
N ILE A 486 -11.73 -26.94 -7.11
CA ILE A 486 -10.41 -26.31 -6.99
C ILE A 486 -10.42 -25.19 -5.93
N GLU A 487 -11.48 -24.39 -5.86
CA GLU A 487 -11.67 -23.38 -4.80
C GLU A 487 -11.84 -24.02 -3.42
N CYS A 488 -12.52 -25.18 -3.33
CA CYS A 488 -12.64 -25.92 -2.07
C CYS A 488 -11.30 -26.51 -1.62
N VAL A 489 -10.47 -27.04 -2.53
CA VAL A 489 -9.09 -27.48 -2.22
C VAL A 489 -8.20 -26.31 -1.79
N LYS A 490 -8.40 -25.11 -2.32
CA LYS A 490 -7.74 -23.89 -1.81
C LYS A 490 -8.21 -23.51 -0.41
N SER A 491 -9.51 -23.68 -0.11
CA SER A 491 -10.06 -23.51 1.26
C SER A 491 -9.47 -24.52 2.26
N LEU A 492 -8.97 -25.66 1.79
CA LEU A 492 -8.36 -26.70 2.64
C LEU A 492 -6.86 -26.57 2.85
N ALA A 493 -6.21 -25.64 2.16
CA ALA A 493 -4.93 -25.09 2.61
C ALA A 493 -5.14 -24.07 3.75
N ALA A 494 -6.38 -23.63 4.00
CA ALA A 494 -6.71 -22.65 5.04
C ALA A 494 -6.86 -23.16 6.49
N PRO A 495 -6.85 -24.46 6.84
CA PRO A 495 -6.77 -24.86 8.26
C PRO A 495 -5.44 -24.44 8.92
N GLY A 496 -4.42 -24.09 8.14
CA GLY A 496 -3.21 -23.42 8.63
C GLY A 496 -3.31 -21.89 8.72
N MET A 497 -4.29 -21.28 8.05
CA MET A 497 -4.52 -19.82 8.03
C MET A 497 -5.47 -19.35 9.12
N GLY A 498 -6.24 -20.27 9.72
CA GLY A 498 -7.03 -20.01 10.92
C GLY A 498 -6.22 -19.85 12.22
N ALA A 499 -4.89 -19.90 12.15
CA ALA A 499 -4.03 -19.52 13.27
C ALA A 499 -3.39 -18.13 13.08
N TYR A 500 -3.56 -17.51 11.89
CA TYR A 500 -2.83 -16.30 11.49
C TYR A 500 -3.71 -15.12 11.08
N VAL A 501 -4.99 -15.34 10.80
CA VAL A 501 -5.98 -14.26 10.75
C VAL A 501 -6.61 -14.17 12.13
N ILE A 502 -6.88 -12.96 12.62
CA ILE A 502 -7.75 -12.69 13.78
C ILE A 502 -9.20 -13.07 13.41
N GLY A 503 -9.42 -14.31 12.95
CA GLY A 503 -10.67 -14.99 13.17
C GLY A 503 -10.66 -15.36 14.64
N HIS A 504 -11.68 -14.92 15.38
CA HIS A 504 -11.96 -15.46 16.70
C HIS A 504 -11.71 -16.97 16.69
N PHE A 505 -11.10 -17.52 17.75
CA PHE A 505 -10.83 -18.96 17.93
C PHE A 505 -11.96 -19.87 17.40
N TRP A 506 -13.19 -19.38 17.49
CA TRP A 506 -14.43 -19.96 17.00
C TRP A 506 -14.60 -20.01 15.45
N GLY A 507 -14.18 -18.99 14.70
CA GLY A 507 -14.35 -18.92 13.23
C GLY A 507 -13.35 -19.79 12.44
N CYS A 508 -12.15 -19.98 12.97
CA CYS A 508 -11.12 -20.84 12.36
C CYS A 508 -11.51 -22.32 12.39
N LEU A 509 -12.42 -22.67 13.29
CA LEU A 509 -12.91 -24.01 13.50
C LEU A 509 -14.07 -24.34 12.55
N ASP A 510 -14.96 -23.39 12.19
CA ASP A 510 -15.99 -23.56 11.15
C ASP A 510 -15.41 -23.99 9.79
N GLY A 511 -14.17 -23.61 9.49
CA GLY A 511 -13.43 -24.08 8.31
C GLY A 511 -13.22 -25.61 8.27
N CYS A 512 -13.17 -26.29 9.42
CA CYS A 512 -13.08 -27.75 9.47
C CYS A 512 -14.32 -28.44 8.88
N CYS A 513 -15.48 -27.78 8.85
CA CYS A 513 -16.71 -28.33 8.27
C CYS A 513 -16.63 -28.42 6.73
N GLU A 514 -15.75 -27.65 6.11
CA GLU A 514 -15.52 -27.65 4.65
C GLU A 514 -14.75 -28.89 4.17
N LEU A 515 -14.11 -29.65 5.07
CA LEU A 515 -13.49 -30.95 4.74
C LEU A 515 -14.49 -31.93 4.11
N THR A 516 -15.75 -31.86 4.51
CA THR A 516 -16.81 -32.70 3.95
C THR A 516 -17.25 -32.25 2.56
N THR A 517 -17.02 -30.99 2.19
CA THR A 517 -17.40 -30.40 0.91
C THR A 517 -16.60 -31.00 -0.25
N ILE A 518 -15.35 -31.42 -0.03
CA ILE A 518 -14.53 -32.14 -1.03
C ILE A 518 -15.25 -33.40 -1.53
N PHE A 519 -15.61 -34.27 -0.58
CA PHE A 519 -16.15 -35.59 -0.90
C PHE A 519 -17.58 -35.47 -1.41
N LEU A 520 -18.29 -34.42 -1.00
CA LEU A 520 -19.59 -34.05 -1.55
C LEU A 520 -19.48 -33.58 -3.00
N ASN A 521 -18.51 -32.72 -3.33
CA ASN A 521 -18.25 -32.29 -4.70
C ASN A 521 -17.83 -33.46 -5.60
N ASN A 522 -16.99 -34.36 -5.09
CA ASN A 522 -16.67 -35.60 -5.79
C ASN A 522 -17.92 -36.43 -6.07
N LEU A 523 -18.86 -36.52 -5.11
CA LEU A 523 -20.12 -37.24 -5.29
C LEU A 523 -20.99 -36.60 -6.38
N TYR A 524 -21.04 -35.26 -6.45
CA TYR A 524 -21.75 -34.54 -7.51
C TYR A 524 -21.10 -34.79 -8.88
N LEU A 525 -19.78 -34.62 -8.99
CA LEU A 525 -19.04 -34.89 -10.22
C LEU A 525 -19.27 -36.32 -10.72
N LEU A 526 -19.17 -37.30 -9.83
CA LEU A 526 -19.36 -38.72 -10.15
C LEU A 526 -20.78 -39.04 -10.65
N ASN A 527 -21.80 -38.29 -10.24
CA ASN A 527 -23.19 -38.58 -10.57
C ASN A 527 -23.78 -37.75 -11.71
N ASP A 528 -23.27 -36.54 -11.91
CA ASP A 528 -23.89 -35.51 -12.76
C ASP A 528 -23.04 -35.16 -14.00
N VAL A 529 -21.73 -35.48 -14.01
CA VAL A 529 -20.89 -35.34 -15.20
C VAL A 529 -21.05 -36.56 -16.11
N GLU A 530 -21.37 -36.32 -17.38
CA GLU A 530 -21.44 -37.35 -18.42
C GLU A 530 -20.34 -37.10 -19.46
N ILE A 531 -19.58 -38.16 -19.76
CA ILE A 531 -18.55 -38.18 -20.80
C ILE A 531 -18.90 -39.33 -21.74
N ASP A 532 -19.05 -39.02 -23.04
CA ASP A 532 -19.42 -39.99 -24.08
C ASP A 532 -20.68 -40.81 -23.75
N GLY A 533 -21.70 -40.15 -23.17
CA GLY A 533 -22.98 -40.77 -22.82
C GLY A 533 -22.94 -41.71 -21.60
N ARG A 534 -21.81 -41.75 -20.88
CA ARG A 534 -21.65 -42.51 -19.63
C ARG A 534 -21.38 -41.56 -18.48
N ARG A 535 -21.92 -41.86 -17.30
CA ARG A 535 -21.65 -41.05 -16.10
C ARG A 535 -20.22 -41.25 -15.62
N LEU A 536 -19.62 -40.20 -15.07
CA LEU A 536 -18.23 -40.20 -14.63
C LEU A 536 -17.91 -41.35 -13.65
N LYS A 537 -18.83 -41.70 -12.73
CA LYS A 537 -18.67 -42.86 -11.84
C LYS A 537 -18.47 -44.21 -12.53
N GLU A 538 -18.88 -44.35 -13.79
CA GLU A 538 -18.75 -45.59 -14.54
C GLU A 538 -17.34 -45.80 -15.11
N PHE A 539 -16.51 -44.74 -15.09
CA PHE A 539 -15.11 -44.80 -15.47
C PHE A 539 -14.19 -45.21 -14.30
N PHE A 540 -14.71 -45.20 -13.07
CA PHE A 540 -13.96 -45.55 -11.87
C PHE A 540 -14.35 -46.94 -11.33
N PRO A 541 -13.42 -47.66 -10.69
CA PRO A 541 -13.76 -48.87 -9.96
C PRO A 541 -14.82 -48.59 -8.89
N ARG A 542 -15.80 -49.50 -8.76
CA ARG A 542 -16.93 -49.30 -7.82
C ARG A 542 -16.48 -49.11 -6.36
N TRP A 543 -15.35 -49.70 -5.99
CA TRP A 543 -14.77 -49.54 -4.65
C TRP A 543 -14.27 -48.12 -4.39
N VAL A 544 -13.80 -47.38 -5.41
CA VAL A 544 -13.37 -45.97 -5.28
C VAL A 544 -14.58 -45.08 -4.99
N VAL A 545 -15.68 -45.31 -5.71
CA VAL A 545 -16.95 -44.59 -5.50
C VAL A 545 -17.52 -44.89 -4.10
N ALA A 546 -17.44 -46.15 -3.66
CA ALA A 546 -17.85 -46.54 -2.31
C ALA A 546 -16.94 -45.92 -1.22
N ALA A 547 -15.62 -45.88 -1.44
CA ALA A 547 -14.67 -45.26 -0.52
C ALA A 547 -14.94 -43.76 -0.35
N ASN A 548 -15.18 -43.02 -1.44
CA ASN A 548 -15.57 -41.61 -1.37
C ASN A 548 -16.85 -41.42 -0.53
N GLY A 549 -17.85 -42.28 -0.72
CA GLY A 549 -19.09 -42.26 0.06
C GLY A 549 -18.89 -42.57 1.55
N ILE A 550 -17.99 -43.49 1.90
CA ILE A 550 -17.65 -43.83 3.29
C ILE A 550 -16.89 -42.68 3.96
N ILE A 551 -15.90 -42.11 3.28
CA ILE A 551 -15.09 -41.01 3.83
C ILE A 551 -15.96 -39.76 4.02
N LEU A 552 -16.84 -39.44 3.05
CA LEU A 552 -17.84 -38.40 3.21
C LEU A 552 -18.70 -38.64 4.46
N TRP A 553 -19.20 -39.87 4.63
CA TRP A 553 -20.08 -40.21 5.75
C TRP A 553 -19.38 -40.09 7.11
N LEU A 554 -18.15 -40.61 7.24
CA LEU A 554 -17.35 -40.49 8.46
C LEU A 554 -16.98 -39.04 8.77
N GLY A 555 -16.57 -38.29 7.76
CA GLY A 555 -16.28 -36.86 7.89
C GLY A 555 -17.51 -36.06 8.30
N PHE A 556 -18.69 -36.39 7.78
CA PHE A 556 -19.94 -35.71 8.12
C PHE A 556 -20.33 -35.92 9.59
N ILE A 557 -20.08 -37.11 10.15
CA ILE A 557 -20.29 -37.36 11.58
C ILE A 557 -19.31 -36.52 12.41
N ALA A 558 -18.01 -36.63 12.11
CA ALA A 558 -16.98 -35.98 12.91
C ALA A 558 -17.06 -34.45 12.83
N PHE A 559 -17.08 -33.89 11.62
CA PHE A 559 -16.91 -32.45 11.40
C PHE A 559 -18.22 -31.67 11.35
N ARG A 560 -19.39 -32.32 11.26
CA ARG A 560 -20.68 -31.60 11.28
C ARG A 560 -21.55 -32.02 12.46
N LEU A 561 -21.82 -33.32 12.63
CA LEU A 561 -22.75 -33.76 13.67
C LEU A 561 -22.19 -33.72 15.09
N ALA A 562 -20.90 -34.01 15.29
CA ALA A 562 -20.26 -33.94 16.60
C ALA A 562 -19.70 -32.55 16.92
N LEU A 563 -19.23 -31.85 15.90
CA LEU A 563 -18.44 -30.65 16.05
C LEU A 563 -19.31 -29.39 16.32
N PHE A 564 -20.40 -29.19 15.56
CA PHE A 564 -21.31 -28.06 15.79
C PHE A 564 -21.94 -28.04 17.20
N PRO A 565 -22.45 -29.16 17.77
CA PRO A 565 -22.95 -29.17 19.14
C PRO A 565 -21.87 -28.90 20.18
N THR A 566 -20.66 -29.43 19.96
CA THR A 566 -19.51 -29.23 20.86
C THR A 566 -19.11 -27.75 20.90
N TRP A 567 -19.12 -27.06 19.77
CA TRP A 567 -18.79 -25.63 19.72
C TRP A 567 -19.88 -24.74 20.29
N LEU A 568 -21.15 -25.03 20.02
CA LEU A 568 -22.24 -24.33 20.69
C LEU A 568 -22.08 -24.45 22.22
N TYR A 569 -21.79 -25.65 22.72
CA TYR A 569 -21.54 -25.87 24.14
C TYR A 569 -20.34 -25.06 24.66
N MET A 570 -19.20 -25.10 23.96
CA MET A 570 -17.99 -24.38 24.38
C MET A 570 -18.16 -22.85 24.34
N PHE A 571 -18.84 -22.31 23.32
CA PHE A 571 -19.15 -20.89 23.20
C PHE A 571 -20.01 -20.40 24.37
N TYR A 572 -21.09 -21.13 24.70
CA TYR A 572 -21.94 -20.76 25.84
C TYR A 572 -21.21 -20.92 27.18
N LYS A 573 -20.36 -21.94 27.31
CA LYS A 573 -19.55 -22.14 28.51
C LYS A 573 -18.54 -21.00 28.72
N ASP A 574 -17.87 -20.55 27.67
CA ASP A 574 -16.94 -19.41 27.74
C ASP A 574 -17.66 -18.11 28.12
N MET A 575 -18.84 -17.86 27.53
CA MET A 575 -19.70 -16.73 27.88
C MET A 575 -20.22 -16.76 29.32
N GLU A 576 -20.35 -17.95 29.91
CA GLU A 576 -20.75 -18.15 31.32
C GLU A 576 -19.56 -17.96 32.28
N GLU A 577 -18.39 -18.51 31.96
CA GLU A 577 -17.22 -18.53 32.83
C GLU A 577 -16.44 -17.19 32.83
N ALA A 578 -16.44 -16.43 31.73
CA ALA A 578 -15.65 -15.20 31.60
C ALA A 578 -16.32 -14.09 30.75
N PRO A 579 -17.54 -13.63 31.10
CA PRO A 579 -18.35 -12.76 30.26
C PRO A 579 -17.67 -11.43 29.88
N SER A 580 -16.93 -10.80 30.79
CA SER A 580 -16.27 -9.51 30.51
C SER A 580 -15.09 -9.62 29.56
N LYS A 581 -14.41 -10.77 29.51
CA LYS A 581 -13.31 -11.02 28.58
C LYS A 581 -13.84 -11.34 27.20
N SER A 582 -14.87 -12.18 27.10
CA SER A 582 -15.45 -12.56 25.82
C SER A 582 -16.19 -11.38 25.17
N LEU A 583 -16.94 -10.58 25.95
CA LEU A 583 -17.66 -9.38 25.47
C LEU A 583 -16.75 -8.22 25.07
N ALA A 584 -15.50 -8.17 25.53
CA ALA A 584 -14.55 -7.13 25.14
C ALA A 584 -13.96 -7.34 23.74
N VAL A 585 -14.12 -8.55 23.17
CA VAL A 585 -13.45 -8.95 21.92
C VAL A 585 -14.45 -9.34 20.83
N ILE A 586 -15.68 -9.76 21.17
CA ILE A 586 -16.75 -10.06 20.19
C ILE A 586 -17.69 -8.86 19.99
N THR A 587 -18.05 -8.59 18.74
CA THR A 587 -19.08 -7.58 18.42
C THR A 587 -20.48 -8.09 18.76
N ASP A 588 -21.45 -7.18 18.93
CA ASP A 588 -22.86 -7.55 19.15
C ASP A 588 -23.43 -8.37 17.98
N LEU A 589 -22.98 -8.11 16.75
CA LEU A 589 -23.38 -8.90 15.58
C LEU A 589 -22.91 -10.35 15.69
N GLU A 590 -21.63 -10.57 16.00
CA GLU A 590 -21.03 -11.90 16.14
C GLU A 590 -21.69 -12.71 17.26
N ARG A 591 -22.02 -12.04 18.37
CA ARG A 591 -22.68 -12.65 19.53
C ARG A 591 -23.98 -13.37 19.20
N TYR A 592 -24.78 -12.84 18.28
CA TYR A 592 -26.05 -13.43 17.88
C TYR A 592 -25.95 -14.25 16.60
N LEU A 593 -25.15 -13.79 15.64
CA LEU A 593 -25.02 -14.43 14.35
C LEU A 593 -24.32 -15.78 14.46
N TYR A 594 -23.25 -15.89 15.25
CA TYR A 594 -22.45 -17.10 15.37
C TYR A 594 -23.23 -18.32 15.91
N PRO A 595 -23.87 -18.27 17.10
CA PRO A 595 -24.66 -19.40 17.59
C PRO A 595 -25.89 -19.66 16.71
N GLY A 596 -26.48 -18.63 16.11
CA GLY A 596 -27.61 -18.76 15.19
C GLY A 596 -27.25 -19.53 13.92
N VAL A 597 -26.13 -19.18 13.28
CA VAL A 597 -25.64 -19.87 12.07
C VAL A 597 -25.26 -21.31 12.39
N ASN A 598 -24.53 -21.56 13.47
CA ASN A 598 -24.15 -22.91 13.90
C ASN A 598 -25.36 -23.81 14.17
N LEU A 599 -26.41 -23.29 14.81
CA LEU A 599 -27.64 -24.04 15.02
C LEU A 599 -28.34 -24.40 13.70
N VAL A 600 -28.43 -23.45 12.77
CA VAL A 600 -29.02 -23.69 11.44
C VAL A 600 -28.21 -24.75 10.66
N LEU A 601 -26.88 -24.64 10.67
CA LEU A 601 -25.99 -25.60 10.00
C LEU A 601 -26.08 -27.01 10.61
N LEU A 602 -26.22 -27.12 11.94
CA LEU A 602 -26.44 -28.39 12.61
C LEU A 602 -27.78 -29.02 12.19
N LEU A 603 -28.87 -28.24 12.17
CA LEU A 603 -30.19 -28.74 11.77
C LEU A 603 -30.20 -29.20 10.31
N LEU A 604 -29.59 -28.43 9.42
CA LEU A 604 -29.41 -28.82 8.03
C LEU A 604 -28.56 -30.10 7.94
N SER A 605 -27.47 -30.19 8.71
CA SER A 605 -26.61 -31.37 8.69
C SER A 605 -27.38 -32.64 9.12
N ILE A 606 -28.18 -32.56 10.18
CA ILE A 606 -29.05 -33.66 10.61
C ILE A 606 -30.01 -34.09 9.50
N ALA A 607 -30.64 -33.13 8.81
CA ALA A 607 -31.56 -33.41 7.71
C ALA A 607 -30.86 -34.10 6.52
N TRP A 608 -29.65 -33.67 6.18
CA TRP A 608 -28.86 -34.22 5.06
C TRP A 608 -28.20 -35.56 5.37
N PHE A 609 -27.97 -35.88 6.65
CA PHE A 609 -27.30 -37.12 7.05
C PHE A 609 -28.08 -38.38 6.64
N VAL A 610 -29.41 -38.33 6.62
CA VAL A 610 -30.26 -39.46 6.23
C VAL A 610 -30.11 -39.81 4.73
N PRO A 611 -30.26 -38.86 3.78
CA PRO A 611 -29.93 -39.09 2.37
C PRO A 611 -28.49 -39.57 2.14
N LEU A 612 -27.51 -38.98 2.83
CA LEU A 612 -26.10 -39.35 2.71
C LEU A 612 -25.85 -40.79 3.14
N THR A 613 -26.42 -41.21 4.28
CA THR A 613 -26.33 -42.59 4.78
C THR A 613 -26.93 -43.58 3.77
N ARG A 614 -28.08 -43.25 3.17
CA ARG A 614 -28.70 -44.09 2.13
C ARG A 614 -27.81 -44.19 0.88
N GLY A 615 -27.21 -43.08 0.44
CA GLY A 615 -26.30 -43.04 -0.71
C GLY A 615 -25.03 -43.86 -0.50
N MET A 616 -24.43 -43.76 0.68
CA MET A 616 -23.25 -44.54 1.08
C MET A 616 -23.58 -46.05 1.13
N VAL A 617 -24.67 -46.46 1.80
CA VAL A 617 -25.10 -47.87 1.87
C VAL A 617 -25.36 -48.45 0.47
N LYS A 618 -25.97 -47.67 -0.44
CA LYS A 618 -26.21 -48.08 -1.82
C LYS A 618 -24.89 -48.34 -2.57
N SER A 619 -23.89 -47.49 -2.37
CA SER A 619 -22.58 -47.59 -3.02
C SER A 619 -21.80 -48.82 -2.52
N VAL A 620 -21.81 -49.07 -1.21
CA VAL A 620 -21.18 -50.26 -0.59
C VAL A 620 -21.84 -51.55 -1.06
N LYS A 621 -23.18 -51.61 -1.08
CA LYS A 621 -23.91 -52.79 -1.58
C LYS A 621 -23.64 -53.09 -3.06
N ALA A 622 -23.32 -52.07 -3.87
CA ALA A 622 -23.01 -52.24 -5.28
C ALA A 622 -21.63 -52.91 -5.52
N VAL A 623 -20.70 -52.74 -4.57
CA VAL A 623 -19.38 -53.43 -4.57
C VAL A 623 -19.56 -54.91 -4.22
N GLY A 624 -20.22 -55.21 -3.10
CA GLY A 624 -20.43 -56.60 -2.65
C GLY A 624 -21.22 -57.48 -3.63
N LYS A 625 -22.11 -56.89 -4.45
CA LYS A 625 -22.82 -57.63 -5.52
C LYS A 625 -21.93 -58.04 -6.70
N VAL A 626 -20.81 -57.34 -6.93
CA VAL A 626 -19.84 -57.69 -7.99
C VAL A 626 -18.92 -58.77 -7.49
N GLU A 627 -18.37 -58.60 -6.28
CA GLU A 627 -17.53 -59.62 -5.65
C GLU A 627 -18.27 -60.96 -5.52
N ALA A 628 -19.57 -60.95 -5.17
CA ALA A 628 -20.39 -62.15 -5.11
C ALA A 628 -20.76 -62.75 -6.48
N LYS A 629 -20.67 -61.98 -7.58
CA LYS A 629 -20.84 -62.48 -8.95
C LYS A 629 -19.53 -63.07 -9.48
N ASP A 630 -18.41 -62.39 -9.23
CA ASP A 630 -17.08 -62.84 -9.65
C ASP A 630 -16.67 -64.12 -8.89
N ALA A 631 -17.06 -64.24 -7.62
CA ALA A 631 -16.88 -65.46 -6.82
C ALA A 631 -17.84 -66.63 -7.20
N LYS A 632 -18.82 -66.40 -8.09
CA LYS A 632 -19.70 -67.44 -8.65
C LYS A 632 -19.32 -67.84 -10.07
N GLN A 633 -18.45 -67.08 -10.74
CA GLN A 633 -17.98 -67.34 -12.11
C GLN A 633 -16.57 -67.96 -12.15
N ASN A 634 -15.83 -67.86 -11.05
CA ASN A 634 -14.69 -68.72 -10.72
C ASN A 634 -15.15 -69.91 -9.87
#